data_AF-A0AAX3I4L6-F1
#
_entry.id   AF-A0AAX3I4L6-F1
#
_cell.length_a   1.000
_cell.length_b   1.000
_cell.length_c   1.000
_cell.angle_alpha   90.00
_cell.angle_beta   90.00
_cell.angle_gamma   90.00
#
_symmetry.space_group_name_H-M   'P 1'
#
loop_
_entity.id
_entity.type
_entity.pdbx_description
1 polymer ?
#
loop_
_entity_poly.entity_id
_entity_poly.type
_entity_poly.pdbx_seq_one_letter_code
_entity_poly.pdbx_strand_id
1 'polypeptide(L)'
;MLILADNLFGLAPWRRVDNNQRLRGRRCLPLPSPAISLDAMLTWLQRDTLTFPPLAKAMREPNGLLAAGGDLSAERLIQAYRHGCFPWFSEGQPILWWSPDPRTVIFPDELHVSRSLAKLLRQQRYTVTFDQDFAAVIQACAAPRAYADGTWITEGIQSAYLALHQRGYAHSVEVWDQGELVGGLYGLAMGQLFFGESMFSRADNASKFGFATLTRQLQAWGFVLIDCQMPNDHLHSLGARAIPRSDFADFLRKHLDQPSSGPWVS
;
A
#
# COMPACT_ATOMS: atom_id res chain seq x y z
N MET A 1 2.24 7.71 9.48
CA MET A 1 1.28 6.64 9.81
C MET A 1 0.31 6.41 8.66
N LEU A 2 0.80 5.84 7.56
CA LEU A 2 -0.01 5.31 6.46
C LEU A 2 0.61 3.92 6.20
N ILE A 3 -0.24 2.91 6.28
CA ILE A 3 0.06 1.51 6.60
C ILE A 3 0.54 1.31 8.05
N LEU A 4 -0.44 1.21 8.94
CA LEU A 4 -0.41 0.45 10.18
C LEU A 4 -1.18 -0.85 9.87
N ALA A 5 -0.52 -1.83 9.26
CA ALA A 5 -1.15 -3.10 8.90
C ALA A 5 -0.61 -4.29 9.70
N ASP A 6 0.31 -4.05 10.64
CA ASP A 6 1.01 -5.11 11.37
C ASP A 6 0.06 -5.97 12.24
N ASN A 7 -1.19 -5.54 12.47
CA ASN A 7 -2.20 -6.29 13.24
C ASN A 7 -3.49 -6.65 12.48
N LEU A 8 -3.64 -6.30 11.19
CA LEU A 8 -4.95 -6.43 10.51
C LEU A 8 -5.25 -7.83 9.94
N PHE A 9 -4.26 -8.73 9.86
CA PHE A 9 -4.42 -9.95 9.06
C PHE A 9 -4.21 -11.27 9.79
N GLY A 10 -3.97 -11.27 11.10
CA GLY A 10 -4.06 -12.47 11.95
C GLY A 10 -3.47 -13.76 11.34
N LEU A 11 -2.35 -13.67 10.63
CA LEU A 11 -1.80 -14.81 9.90
C LEU A 11 -1.16 -15.77 10.91
N ALA A 12 -1.88 -16.83 11.26
CA ALA A 12 -1.29 -17.98 11.95
C ALA A 12 -0.16 -18.59 11.11
N PRO A 13 0.90 -19.14 11.72
CA PRO A 13 2.05 -19.69 10.99
C PRO A 13 1.63 -20.85 10.07
N TRP A 14 1.92 -20.71 8.78
CA TRP A 14 1.70 -21.71 7.75
C TRP A 14 2.49 -22.99 8.07
N ARG A 15 1.80 -24.06 8.49
CA ARG A 15 2.42 -25.40 8.59
C ARG A 15 2.53 -26.03 7.21
N ARG A 16 3.76 -26.40 6.83
CA ARG A 16 4.02 -27.36 5.75
C ARG A 16 3.26 -28.66 6.08
N VAL A 17 2.36 -29.08 5.21
CA VAL A 17 1.73 -30.41 5.35
C VAL A 17 2.68 -31.43 4.75
N ASP A 18 3.50 -32.05 5.61
CA ASP A 18 4.28 -33.22 5.25
C ASP A 18 3.34 -34.43 5.16
N ASN A 19 3.27 -35.00 3.96
CA ASN A 19 2.34 -36.06 3.62
C ASN A 19 2.94 -37.43 3.97
N ASN A 20 3.01 -37.79 5.26
CA ASN A 20 3.25 -39.17 5.65
C ASN A 20 2.91 -39.44 7.12
N GLN A 21 1.75 -40.05 7.40
CA GLN A 21 1.60 -41.01 8.51
C GLN A 21 0.28 -41.79 8.41
N ARG A 22 0.43 -43.11 8.25
CA ARG A 22 -0.64 -44.11 8.36
C ARG A 22 -1.06 -44.25 9.81
N LEU A 23 -2.37 -44.19 10.12
CA LEU A 23 -2.92 -44.75 11.36
C LEU A 23 -4.26 -45.45 11.15
N ARG A 24 -4.41 -46.54 11.89
CA ARG A 24 -5.45 -47.57 11.82
C ARG A 24 -6.71 -47.19 12.60
N GLY A 25 -7.85 -47.55 12.03
CA GLY A 25 -9.09 -48.05 12.66
C GLY A 25 -9.58 -47.48 13.99
N ARG A 26 -10.69 -46.72 13.93
CA ARG A 26 -11.86 -46.78 14.84
C ARG A 26 -13.04 -46.08 14.14
N ARG A 27 -14.21 -46.73 14.10
CA ARG A 27 -15.44 -46.19 13.46
C ARG A 27 -15.95 -44.98 14.25
N CYS A 28 -16.12 -43.86 13.57
CA CYS A 28 -16.82 -42.67 14.04
C CYS A 28 -18.01 -42.41 13.11
N LEU A 29 -19.18 -42.11 13.69
CA LEU A 29 -20.41 -41.75 12.97
C LEU A 29 -20.18 -40.48 12.14
N PRO A 30 -20.82 -40.32 10.96
CA PRO A 30 -20.54 -39.20 10.08
C PRO A 30 -21.08 -37.91 10.70
N LEU A 31 -20.17 -37.01 11.06
CA LEU A 31 -20.49 -35.59 11.27
C LEU A 31 -20.99 -35.02 9.93
N PRO A 32 -21.94 -34.05 9.94
CA PRO A 32 -22.36 -33.40 8.72
C PRO A 32 -21.13 -32.77 8.07
N SER A 33 -20.81 -33.24 6.86
CA SER A 33 -19.73 -32.71 6.06
C SER A 33 -19.97 -31.22 5.87
N PRO A 34 -19.09 -30.31 6.33
CA PRO A 34 -19.06 -29.02 5.67
C PRO A 34 -18.63 -29.38 4.26
N ALA A 35 -19.51 -29.12 3.28
CA ALA A 35 -19.07 -29.03 1.91
C ALA A 35 -17.97 -27.96 1.92
N ILE A 36 -16.72 -28.40 2.00
CA ILE A 36 -15.56 -27.56 1.71
C ILE A 36 -15.79 -27.23 0.24
N SER A 37 -16.36 -26.06 -0.02
CA SER A 37 -16.36 -25.48 -1.34
C SER A 37 -14.94 -25.59 -1.87
N LEU A 38 -14.81 -25.89 -3.15
CA LEU A 38 -13.54 -25.98 -3.89
C LEU A 38 -12.90 -24.58 -4.02
N ASP A 39 -12.84 -23.83 -2.91
CA ASP A 39 -12.55 -22.41 -2.84
C ASP A 39 -11.03 -22.20 -2.88
N ALA A 40 -10.58 -21.95 -4.11
CA ALA A 40 -9.38 -21.23 -4.51
C ALA A 40 -8.05 -21.65 -3.84
N MET A 41 -7.32 -22.57 -4.50
CA MET A 41 -5.87 -22.63 -4.34
C MET A 41 -5.26 -21.27 -4.71
N LEU A 42 -4.50 -20.66 -3.80
CA LEU A 42 -3.79 -19.41 -4.04
C LEU A 42 -2.88 -19.54 -5.27
N THR A 43 -2.96 -18.59 -6.19
CA THR A 43 -2.14 -18.62 -7.40
C THR A 43 -0.69 -18.27 -7.07
N TRP A 44 0.25 -19.12 -7.48
CA TRP A 44 1.69 -18.85 -7.40
C TRP A 44 2.20 -18.25 -8.71
N LEU A 45 2.66 -17.00 -8.67
CA LEU A 45 3.19 -16.29 -9.83
C LEU A 45 4.55 -16.87 -10.23
N GLN A 46 4.71 -17.03 -11.54
CA GLN A 46 5.99 -17.41 -12.15
C GLN A 46 6.81 -16.16 -12.49
N ARG A 47 8.14 -16.29 -12.56
CA ARG A 47 9.04 -15.16 -12.83
C ARG A 47 9.13 -14.76 -14.30
N ASP A 48 8.74 -15.63 -15.21
CA ASP A 48 8.80 -15.45 -16.66
C ASP A 48 7.58 -14.73 -17.25
N THR A 49 6.55 -14.47 -16.44
CA THR A 49 5.36 -13.71 -16.81
C THR A 49 5.02 -12.64 -15.79
N LEU A 50 4.43 -11.53 -16.23
CA LEU A 50 3.96 -10.43 -15.40
C LEU A 50 2.44 -10.48 -15.14
N THR A 51 1.74 -11.52 -15.59
CA THR A 51 0.29 -11.63 -15.49
C THR A 51 -0.16 -11.94 -14.05
N PHE A 52 -1.15 -11.18 -13.57
CA PHE A 52 -1.84 -11.42 -12.31
C PHE A 52 -3.18 -12.15 -12.54
N PRO A 53 -3.63 -13.00 -11.60
CA PRO A 53 -4.96 -13.61 -11.68
C PRO A 53 -6.07 -12.54 -11.59
N PRO A 54 -7.27 -12.80 -12.14
CA PRO A 54 -8.39 -11.87 -12.05
C PRO A 54 -8.69 -11.46 -10.61
N LEU A 55 -8.98 -10.16 -10.36
CA LEU A 55 -9.25 -9.64 -9.02
C LEU A 55 -10.39 -10.36 -8.30
N ALA A 56 -11.36 -10.93 -9.02
CA ALA A 56 -12.44 -11.73 -8.47
C ALA A 56 -11.97 -13.01 -7.74
N LYS A 57 -10.72 -13.45 -7.97
CA LYS A 57 -10.10 -14.58 -7.26
C LYS A 57 -9.46 -14.21 -5.93
N ALA A 58 -9.36 -12.92 -5.59
CA ALA A 58 -8.84 -12.51 -4.29
C ALA A 58 -9.74 -13.04 -3.16
N MET A 59 -9.09 -13.60 -2.15
CA MET A 59 -9.74 -14.25 -1.02
C MET A 59 -10.56 -13.25 -0.20
N ARG A 60 -11.63 -13.76 0.44
CA ARG A 60 -12.38 -12.99 1.44
C ARG A 60 -11.69 -12.97 2.79
N GLU A 61 -11.01 -14.07 3.14
CA GLU A 61 -10.24 -14.23 4.36
C GLU A 61 -8.95 -15.01 4.03
N PRO A 62 -7.75 -14.43 4.20
CA PRO A 62 -7.51 -13.03 4.58
C PRO A 62 -7.94 -12.07 3.46
N ASN A 63 -8.56 -10.94 3.82
CA ASN A 63 -9.21 -10.04 2.86
C ASN A 63 -8.23 -9.53 1.78
N GLY A 64 -8.49 -9.92 0.53
CA GLY A 64 -7.78 -9.41 -0.62
C GLY A 64 -6.57 -10.21 -1.04
N LEU A 65 -6.17 -11.26 -0.33
CA LEU A 65 -5.02 -12.07 -0.76
C LEU A 65 -5.29 -12.68 -2.14
N LEU A 66 -4.47 -12.31 -3.13
CA LEU A 66 -4.71 -12.59 -4.54
C LEU A 66 -3.73 -13.63 -5.10
N ALA A 67 -2.45 -13.50 -4.77
CA ALA A 67 -1.39 -14.37 -5.27
C ALA A 67 -0.17 -14.38 -4.34
N ALA A 68 0.72 -15.36 -4.55
CA ALA A 68 2.02 -15.45 -3.90
C ALA A 68 3.16 -15.64 -4.93
N GLY A 69 4.39 -15.30 -4.57
CA GLY A 69 5.58 -15.56 -5.39
C GLY A 69 5.86 -14.48 -6.45
N GLY A 70 6.57 -14.87 -7.51
CA GLY A 70 7.15 -13.95 -8.49
C GLY A 70 8.46 -13.32 -8.02
N ASP A 71 8.54 -12.00 -8.15
CA ASP A 71 9.70 -11.15 -7.84
C ASP A 71 9.23 -9.72 -7.52
N LEU A 72 10.16 -8.82 -7.18
CA LEU A 72 9.89 -7.39 -7.00
C LEU A 72 10.53 -6.55 -8.12
N SER A 73 10.57 -7.08 -9.34
CA SER A 73 11.01 -6.27 -10.49
C SER A 73 10.11 -5.06 -10.65
N ALA A 74 10.69 -3.94 -11.08
CA ALA A 74 9.93 -2.72 -11.33
C ALA A 74 8.80 -2.96 -12.37
N GLU A 75 9.06 -3.79 -13.39
CA GLU A 75 8.07 -4.19 -14.38
C GLU A 75 6.88 -4.90 -13.74
N ARG A 76 7.12 -5.86 -12.84
CA ARG A 76 6.04 -6.58 -12.15
C ARG A 76 5.26 -5.66 -11.21
N LEU A 77 5.95 -4.80 -10.46
CA LEU A 77 5.30 -3.84 -9.58
C LEU A 77 4.39 -2.91 -10.38
N ILE A 78 4.87 -2.34 -11.48
CA ILE A 78 4.04 -1.52 -12.38
C ILE A 78 2.79 -2.30 -12.83
N GLN A 79 2.95 -3.56 -13.26
CA GLN A 79 1.79 -4.38 -13.65
C GLN A 79 0.85 -4.67 -12.46
N ALA A 80 1.38 -4.85 -11.26
CA ALA A 80 0.57 -5.06 -10.06
C ALA A 80 -0.33 -3.86 -9.77
N TYR A 81 0.23 -2.65 -9.72
CA TYR A 81 -0.54 -1.43 -9.47
C TYR A 81 -1.55 -1.15 -10.59
N ARG A 82 -1.17 -1.37 -11.85
CA ARG A 82 -2.09 -1.27 -12.99
C ARG A 82 -3.24 -2.27 -12.91
N HIS A 83 -2.98 -3.46 -12.38
CA HIS A 83 -4.00 -4.49 -12.14
C HIS A 83 -4.85 -4.24 -10.88
N GLY A 84 -4.42 -3.34 -9.99
CA GLY A 84 -5.12 -3.03 -8.75
C GLY A 84 -4.71 -3.87 -7.55
N CYS A 85 -3.50 -4.44 -7.58
CA CYS A 85 -2.90 -5.13 -6.44
C CYS A 85 -1.54 -4.56 -6.04
N PHE A 86 -1.11 -4.84 -4.81
CA PHE A 86 0.15 -4.34 -4.24
C PHE A 86 0.86 -5.45 -3.46
N PRO A 87 2.20 -5.40 -3.34
CA PRO A 87 2.95 -6.35 -2.54
C PRO A 87 2.83 -5.99 -1.06
N TRP A 88 2.62 -6.99 -0.21
CA TRP A 88 2.70 -6.78 1.24
C TRP A 88 2.98 -8.09 1.97
N PHE A 89 4.12 -8.21 2.62
CA PHE A 89 4.56 -9.44 3.28
C PHE A 89 5.61 -9.11 4.35
N SER A 90 5.77 -10.00 5.33
CA SER A 90 6.79 -9.89 6.36
C SER A 90 8.07 -10.64 5.97
N GLU A 91 9.17 -10.34 6.66
CA GLU A 91 10.41 -11.10 6.49
C GLU A 91 10.19 -12.60 6.73
N GLY A 92 10.78 -13.43 5.88
CA GLY A 92 10.60 -14.89 5.89
C GLY A 92 9.31 -15.39 5.21
N GLN A 93 8.37 -14.51 4.86
CA GLN A 93 7.23 -14.88 4.02
C GLN A 93 7.59 -14.83 2.53
N PRO A 94 6.92 -15.62 1.67
CA PRO A 94 6.96 -15.37 0.24
C PRO A 94 6.35 -13.99 -0.06
N ILE A 95 6.67 -13.42 -1.23
CA ILE A 95 5.99 -12.20 -1.70
C ILE A 95 4.48 -12.52 -1.80
N LEU A 96 3.65 -11.70 -1.15
CA LEU A 96 2.19 -11.81 -1.22
C LEU A 96 1.62 -10.57 -1.89
N TRP A 97 0.61 -10.77 -2.72
CA TRP A 97 -0.04 -9.74 -3.52
C TRP A 97 -1.50 -9.60 -3.09
N TRP A 98 -1.94 -8.36 -2.86
CA TRP A 98 -3.21 -8.07 -2.20
C TRP A 98 -4.08 -7.12 -3.03
N SER A 99 -5.39 -7.35 -3.01
CA SER A 99 -6.42 -6.47 -3.56
C SER A 99 -7.69 -6.55 -2.69
N PRO A 100 -7.74 -5.83 -1.56
CA PRO A 100 -8.83 -5.92 -0.59
C PRO A 100 -10.16 -5.42 -1.15
N ASP A 101 -11.24 -5.94 -0.58
CA ASP A 101 -12.61 -5.47 -0.83
C ASP A 101 -13.32 -5.26 0.52
N PRO A 102 -13.73 -4.03 0.88
CA PRO A 102 -13.57 -2.80 0.11
C PRO A 102 -12.11 -2.28 0.09
N ARG A 103 -11.82 -1.37 -0.84
CA ARG A 103 -10.54 -0.64 -0.97
C ARG A 103 -10.64 0.73 -0.31
N THR A 104 -9.65 1.13 0.47
CA THR A 104 -9.63 2.46 1.10
C THR A 104 -8.99 3.51 0.19
N VAL A 105 -9.67 4.65 0.01
CA VAL A 105 -9.25 5.73 -0.87
C VAL A 105 -9.49 7.10 -0.24
N ILE A 106 -8.82 8.13 -0.76
CA ILE A 106 -9.11 9.55 -0.54
C ILE A 106 -9.33 10.22 -1.89
N PHE A 107 -10.40 10.99 -2.02
CA PHE A 107 -10.60 11.91 -3.14
C PHE A 107 -9.90 13.23 -2.81
N PRO A 108 -8.99 13.74 -3.66
CA PRO A 108 -8.20 14.92 -3.31
C PRO A 108 -9.01 16.17 -2.93
N ASP A 109 -10.19 16.34 -3.51
CA ASP A 109 -11.14 17.42 -3.22
C ASP A 109 -11.99 17.20 -1.96
N GLU A 110 -12.00 15.97 -1.41
CA GLU A 110 -12.70 15.60 -0.17
C GLU A 110 -11.78 15.57 1.07
N LEU A 111 -10.52 16.02 0.96
CA LEU A 111 -9.56 16.01 2.07
C LEU A 111 -10.10 16.77 3.29
N HIS A 112 -10.21 16.07 4.42
CA HIS A 112 -10.56 16.70 5.69
C HIS A 112 -9.32 17.30 6.36
N VAL A 113 -9.27 18.64 6.44
CA VAL A 113 -8.23 19.36 7.17
C VAL A 113 -8.79 19.89 8.49
N SER A 114 -8.35 19.30 9.60
CA SER A 114 -8.76 19.74 10.94
C SER A 114 -8.35 21.20 11.20
N ARG A 115 -9.04 21.87 12.15
CA ARG A 115 -8.72 23.27 12.53
C ARG A 115 -7.27 23.46 12.96
N SER A 116 -6.69 22.50 13.70
CA SER A 116 -5.30 22.55 14.15
C SER A 116 -4.33 22.36 12.99
N LEU A 117 -4.59 21.43 12.07
CA LEU A 117 -3.77 21.24 10.88
C LEU A 117 -3.83 22.45 9.95
N ALA A 118 -5.01 23.02 9.75
CA ALA A 118 -5.18 24.25 8.95
C ALA A 118 -4.41 25.43 9.56
N LYS A 119 -4.38 25.56 10.89
CA LYS A 119 -3.56 26.57 11.58
C LYS A 119 -2.07 26.34 11.32
N LEU A 120 -1.60 25.10 11.45
CA LEU A 120 -0.21 24.73 11.21
C LEU A 120 0.22 25.02 9.76
N LEU A 121 -0.61 24.65 8.78
CA LEU A 121 -0.37 24.93 7.35
C LEU A 121 -0.22 26.44 7.08
N ARG A 122 -1.05 27.29 7.71
CA ARG A 122 -0.94 28.75 7.58
C ARG A 122 0.32 29.33 8.22
N GLN A 123 0.87 28.67 9.23
CA GLN A 123 2.11 29.11 9.87
C GLN A 123 3.35 28.82 9.02
N GLN A 124 3.23 27.98 7.98
CA GLN A 124 4.35 27.56 7.14
C GLN A 124 5.55 27.08 7.96
N ARG A 125 5.27 26.35 9.06
CA ARG A 125 6.31 25.87 9.98
C ARG A 125 7.29 24.95 9.28
N TYR A 126 6.78 24.09 8.40
CA TYR A 126 7.59 23.12 7.68
C TYR A 126 7.76 23.53 6.22
N THR A 127 8.91 23.19 5.66
CA THR A 127 9.14 23.23 4.21
C THR A 127 8.81 21.86 3.64
N VAL A 128 8.10 21.82 2.51
CA VAL A 128 7.77 20.57 1.81
C VAL A 128 8.45 20.59 0.45
N THR A 129 9.17 19.53 0.14
CA THR A 129 9.77 19.29 -1.18
C THR A 129 9.23 17.99 -1.75
N PHE A 130 9.47 17.78 -3.04
CA PHE A 130 9.07 16.57 -3.75
C PHE A 130 10.28 16.01 -4.50
N ASP A 131 10.46 14.69 -4.43
CA ASP A 131 11.56 13.95 -5.07
C ASP A 131 12.97 14.48 -4.74
N GLN A 132 13.14 15.20 -3.63
CA GLN A 132 14.43 15.77 -3.26
C GLN A 132 15.35 14.71 -2.63
N ASP A 133 14.79 13.78 -1.85
CA ASP A 133 15.54 12.70 -1.19
C ASP A 133 14.65 11.46 -0.92
N PHE A 134 14.27 10.78 -2.01
CA PHE A 134 13.45 9.56 -1.95
C PHE A 134 14.09 8.47 -1.06
N ALA A 135 15.42 8.34 -1.13
CA ALA A 135 16.17 7.35 -0.38
C ALA A 135 16.03 7.57 1.13
N ALA A 136 16.19 8.81 1.62
CA ALA A 136 16.00 9.11 3.03
C ALA A 136 14.55 8.87 3.48
N VAL A 137 13.57 9.19 2.64
CA VAL A 137 12.14 8.97 2.97
C VAL A 137 11.81 7.48 3.13
N ILE A 138 12.21 6.64 2.18
CA ILE A 138 11.90 5.21 2.25
C ILE A 138 12.66 4.52 3.39
N GLN A 139 13.92 4.91 3.65
CA GLN A 139 14.68 4.43 4.80
C GLN A 139 14.02 4.83 6.13
N ALA A 140 13.55 6.08 6.23
CA ALA A 140 12.86 6.55 7.43
C ALA A 140 11.50 5.86 7.63
N CYS A 141 10.81 5.45 6.55
CA CYS A 141 9.61 4.63 6.62
C CYS A 141 9.89 3.19 7.07
N ALA A 142 11.06 2.65 6.70
CA ALA A 142 11.48 1.29 7.03
C ALA A 142 11.97 1.13 8.48
N ALA A 143 12.38 2.23 9.12
CA ALA A 143 12.91 2.23 10.48
C ALA A 143 11.91 1.62 11.50
N PRO A 144 12.41 0.93 12.54
CA PRO A 144 11.57 0.39 13.61
C PRO A 144 10.67 1.45 14.22
N ARG A 145 9.47 1.05 14.59
CA ARG A 145 8.47 1.93 15.20
C ARG A 145 8.42 1.64 16.69
N ALA A 146 8.06 2.63 17.51
CA ALA A 146 8.03 2.47 18.97
C ALA A 146 7.14 1.31 19.48
N TYR A 147 6.26 0.78 18.62
CA TYR A 147 5.30 -0.28 18.92
C TYR A 147 5.55 -1.58 18.12
N ALA A 148 6.60 -1.64 17.28
CA ALA A 148 6.89 -2.81 16.44
C ALA A 148 8.40 -2.95 16.19
N ASP A 149 8.91 -4.18 16.34
CA ASP A 149 10.33 -4.51 16.16
C ASP A 149 10.82 -4.37 14.71
N GLY A 150 9.92 -4.17 13.75
CA GLY A 150 10.25 -3.98 12.33
C GLY A 150 9.06 -3.51 11.50
N THR A 151 9.28 -3.33 10.20
CA THR A 151 8.25 -2.98 9.22
C THR A 151 8.26 -3.97 8.06
N TRP A 152 7.19 -4.02 7.28
CA TRP A 152 7.12 -4.81 6.04
C TRP A 152 8.10 -4.29 4.94
N ILE A 153 8.72 -3.13 5.14
CA ILE A 153 9.61 -2.45 4.19
C ILE A 153 11.03 -3.01 4.32
N THR A 154 11.21 -4.25 3.89
CA THR A 154 12.50 -4.94 3.84
C THR A 154 13.48 -4.26 2.87
N GLU A 155 14.77 -4.61 2.91
CA GLU A 155 15.78 -4.11 1.95
C GLU A 155 15.39 -4.38 0.48
N GLY A 156 14.72 -5.51 0.23
CA GLY A 156 14.20 -5.86 -1.10
C GLY A 156 13.09 -4.92 -1.57
N ILE A 157 12.18 -4.53 -0.67
CA ILE A 157 11.16 -3.51 -0.94
C ILE A 157 11.85 -2.16 -1.20
N GLN A 158 12.78 -1.74 -0.34
CA GLN A 158 13.49 -0.47 -0.52
C GLN A 158 14.17 -0.37 -1.89
N SER A 159 14.90 -1.43 -2.28
CA SER A 159 15.57 -1.52 -3.57
C SER A 159 14.60 -1.45 -4.75
N ALA A 160 13.46 -2.13 -4.65
CA ALA A 160 12.46 -2.15 -5.71
C ALA A 160 11.81 -0.78 -5.94
N TYR A 161 11.48 -0.06 -4.87
CA TYR A 161 10.86 1.26 -4.98
C TYR A 161 11.87 2.36 -5.36
N LEU A 162 13.15 2.22 -4.98
CA LEU A 162 14.22 3.04 -5.54
C LEU A 162 14.33 2.86 -7.07
N ALA A 163 14.22 1.62 -7.56
CA ALA A 163 14.21 1.36 -9.00
C ALA A 163 12.96 1.95 -9.69
N LEU A 164 11.80 1.96 -9.03
CA LEU A 164 10.60 2.64 -9.54
C LEU A 164 10.75 4.16 -9.55
N HIS A 165 11.42 4.73 -8.54
CA HIS A 165 11.70 6.16 -8.48
C HIS A 165 12.62 6.61 -9.62
N GLN A 166 13.70 5.85 -9.88
CA GLN A 166 14.59 6.10 -11.03
C GLN A 166 13.89 6.03 -12.39
N ARG A 167 12.77 5.30 -12.47
CA ARG A 167 11.93 5.18 -13.67
C ARG A 167 10.80 6.21 -13.73
N GLY A 168 10.71 7.11 -12.75
CA GLY A 168 9.69 8.16 -12.68
C GLY A 168 8.29 7.68 -12.31
N TYR A 169 8.18 6.52 -11.63
CA TYR A 169 6.89 5.99 -11.15
C TYR A 169 6.68 6.23 -9.66
N ALA A 170 7.74 6.10 -8.85
CA ALA A 170 7.66 6.31 -7.41
C ALA A 170 8.17 7.71 -7.05
N HIS A 171 7.44 8.38 -6.17
CA HIS A 171 7.71 9.74 -5.77
C HIS A 171 7.67 9.91 -4.26
N SER A 172 8.51 10.80 -3.75
CA SER A 172 8.59 11.15 -2.34
C SER A 172 8.13 12.56 -2.08
N VAL A 173 7.68 12.78 -0.86
CA VAL A 173 7.38 14.08 -0.28
C VAL A 173 8.18 14.17 1.01
N GLU A 174 9.06 15.15 1.08
CA GLU A 174 9.88 15.40 2.26
C GLU A 174 9.30 16.56 3.07
N VAL A 175 9.35 16.46 4.39
CA VAL A 175 8.92 17.52 5.31
C VAL A 175 10.10 17.92 6.18
N TRP A 176 10.55 19.16 6.00
CA TRP A 176 11.74 19.71 6.64
C TRP A 176 11.38 20.73 7.73
N ASP A 177 12.06 20.66 8.87
CA ASP A 177 12.09 21.71 9.91
C ASP A 177 13.54 22.13 10.11
N GLN A 178 13.87 23.40 9.84
CA GLN A 178 15.23 23.94 9.99
C GLN A 178 16.34 23.13 9.28
N GLY A 179 16.02 22.54 8.12
CA GLY A 179 16.96 21.73 7.33
C GLY A 179 17.03 20.25 7.73
N GLU A 180 16.30 19.83 8.77
CA GLU A 180 16.21 18.42 9.17
C GLU A 180 14.97 17.75 8.59
N LEU A 181 15.12 16.51 8.11
CA LEU A 181 14.02 15.69 7.62
C LEU A 181 13.19 15.14 8.79
N VAL A 182 12.09 15.81 9.10
CA VAL A 182 11.22 15.51 10.26
C VAL A 182 9.96 14.73 9.91
N GLY A 183 9.70 14.48 8.64
CA GLY A 183 8.60 13.65 8.18
C GLY A 183 8.63 13.48 6.67
N GLY A 184 7.74 12.64 6.17
CA GLY A 184 7.63 12.42 4.74
C GLY A 184 6.81 11.20 4.42
N LEU A 185 6.54 11.03 3.13
CA LEU A 185 5.80 9.90 2.58
C LEU A 185 6.29 9.59 1.18
N TYR A 186 6.04 8.37 0.73
CA TYR A 186 6.26 8.01 -0.66
C TYR A 186 5.04 7.27 -1.23
N GLY A 187 4.94 7.27 -2.55
CA GLY A 187 3.91 6.56 -3.27
C GLY A 187 4.23 6.44 -4.74
N LEU A 188 3.32 5.86 -5.52
CA LEU A 188 3.44 5.78 -6.97
C LEU A 188 2.45 6.72 -7.65
N ALA A 189 2.86 7.35 -8.75
CA ALA A 189 1.99 8.11 -9.61
C ALA A 189 1.83 7.40 -10.96
N MET A 190 0.59 7.13 -11.36
CA MET A 190 0.28 6.58 -12.69
C MET A 190 -0.96 7.27 -13.25
N GLY A 191 -0.77 8.03 -14.31
CA GLY A 191 -1.79 8.89 -14.87
C GLY A 191 -2.34 9.85 -13.81
N GLN A 192 -3.64 9.79 -13.57
CA GLN A 192 -4.33 10.64 -12.58
C GLN A 192 -4.57 9.95 -11.23
N LEU A 193 -3.85 8.86 -10.93
CA LEU A 193 -3.97 8.09 -9.70
C LEU A 193 -2.66 8.10 -8.92
N PHE A 194 -2.76 8.35 -7.61
CA PHE A 194 -1.64 8.26 -6.69
C PHE A 194 -1.84 7.09 -5.73
N PHE A 195 -0.87 6.20 -5.61
CA PHE A 195 -0.89 5.05 -4.71
C PHE A 195 0.02 5.35 -3.53
N GLY A 196 -0.56 5.73 -2.39
CA GLY A 196 0.22 6.07 -1.20
C GLY A 196 0.75 4.82 -0.52
N GLU A 197 2.05 4.74 -0.23
CA GLU A 197 2.68 3.51 0.26
C GLU A 197 2.97 3.57 1.75
N SER A 198 3.78 4.53 2.17
CA SER A 198 4.02 4.73 3.59
C SER A 198 4.42 6.15 3.90
N MET A 199 4.40 6.47 5.19
CA MET A 199 4.83 7.77 5.70
C MET A 199 5.37 7.64 7.13
N PHE A 200 6.31 8.52 7.47
CA PHE A 200 6.91 8.63 8.79
C PHE A 200 6.77 10.05 9.35
N SER A 201 6.91 10.18 10.67
CA SER A 201 6.85 11.46 11.38
C SER A 201 7.81 11.39 12.55
N ARG A 202 8.70 12.37 12.64
CA ARG A 202 9.63 12.61 13.77
C ARG A 202 9.30 13.90 14.52
N ALA A 203 8.47 14.76 13.94
CA ALA A 203 7.88 15.92 14.59
C ALA A 203 6.34 15.89 14.53
N ASP A 204 5.73 16.68 15.41
CA ASP A 204 4.28 16.80 15.56
C ASP A 204 3.60 17.21 14.26
N ASN A 205 2.66 16.37 13.80
CA ASN A 205 1.90 16.58 12.57
C ASN A 205 2.73 16.70 11.28
N ALA A 206 4.05 16.43 11.28
CA ALA A 206 4.87 16.53 10.08
C ALA A 206 4.33 15.67 8.93
N SER A 207 4.02 14.39 9.19
CA SER A 207 3.38 13.49 8.20
C SER A 207 2.03 13.99 7.70
N LYS A 208 1.17 14.55 8.57
CA LYS A 208 -0.13 15.13 8.19
C LYS A 208 0.05 16.39 7.34
N PHE A 209 1.04 17.21 7.67
CA PHE A 209 1.39 18.42 6.93
C PHE A 209 1.85 18.06 5.52
N GLY A 210 2.77 17.11 5.39
CA GLY A 210 3.24 16.60 4.09
C GLY A 210 2.09 16.00 3.27
N PHE A 211 1.27 15.12 3.87
CA PHE A 211 0.14 14.50 3.18
C PHE A 211 -0.93 15.51 2.74
N ALA A 212 -1.26 16.50 3.57
CA ALA A 212 -2.20 17.55 3.20
C ALA A 212 -1.65 18.45 2.07
N THR A 213 -0.35 18.73 2.09
CA THR A 213 0.33 19.49 1.03
C THR A 213 0.32 18.70 -0.28
N LEU A 214 0.72 17.43 -0.25
CA LEU A 214 0.64 16.52 -1.39
C LEU A 214 -0.77 16.46 -1.95
N THR A 215 -1.78 16.22 -1.12
CA THR A 215 -3.16 16.05 -1.60
C THR A 215 -3.66 17.29 -2.35
N ARG A 216 -3.35 18.49 -1.85
CA ARG A 216 -3.69 19.74 -2.56
C ARG A 216 -2.91 19.89 -3.86
N GLN A 217 -1.65 19.48 -3.88
CA GLN A 217 -0.82 19.51 -5.08
C GLN A 217 -1.32 18.52 -6.15
N LEU A 218 -1.68 17.29 -5.73
CA LEU A 218 -2.29 16.26 -6.58
C LEU A 218 -3.60 16.76 -7.19
N GLN A 219 -4.46 17.40 -6.40
CA GLN A 219 -5.69 18.03 -6.91
C GLN A 219 -5.36 19.07 -8.00
N ALA A 220 -4.38 19.95 -7.77
CA ALA A 220 -3.95 20.94 -8.74
C ALA A 220 -3.32 20.31 -10.00
N TRP A 221 -2.72 19.13 -9.87
CA TRP A 221 -2.13 18.34 -10.96
C TRP A 221 -3.15 17.45 -11.70
N GLY A 222 -4.43 17.52 -11.32
CA GLY A 222 -5.51 16.79 -11.98
C GLY A 222 -5.63 15.32 -11.55
N PHE A 223 -5.03 14.93 -10.43
CA PHE A 223 -5.26 13.60 -9.85
C PHE A 223 -6.66 13.53 -9.27
N VAL A 224 -7.29 12.37 -9.43
CA VAL A 224 -8.69 12.15 -9.05
C VAL A 224 -8.86 11.20 -7.86
N LEU A 225 -7.80 10.45 -7.51
CA LEU A 225 -7.87 9.46 -6.46
C LEU A 225 -6.49 9.21 -5.84
N ILE A 226 -6.48 9.09 -4.51
CA ILE A 226 -5.37 8.59 -3.72
C ILE A 226 -5.76 7.21 -3.19
N ASP A 227 -5.12 6.14 -3.65
CA ASP A 227 -5.24 4.81 -3.07
C ASP A 227 -4.47 4.75 -1.76
N CYS A 228 -5.15 4.33 -0.68
CA CYS A 228 -4.58 4.14 0.64
C CYS A 228 -4.60 2.66 1.07
N GLN A 229 -4.97 1.77 0.16
CA GLN A 229 -5.08 0.33 0.30
C GLN A 229 -6.00 -0.12 1.45
N MET A 230 -5.53 0.00 2.68
CA MET A 230 -6.15 -0.48 3.91
C MET A 230 -6.55 0.68 4.84
N PRO A 231 -7.69 0.56 5.55
CA PRO A 231 -8.15 1.60 6.45
C PRO A 231 -7.27 1.70 7.69
N ASN A 232 -7.18 2.91 8.23
CA ASN A 232 -6.74 3.15 9.60
C ASN A 232 -7.34 4.47 10.11
N ASP A 233 -7.38 4.65 11.43
CA ASP A 233 -8.03 5.81 12.06
C ASP A 233 -7.40 7.15 11.62
N HIS A 234 -6.09 7.15 11.34
CA HIS A 234 -5.39 8.34 10.85
C HIS A 234 -5.92 8.79 9.49
N LEU A 235 -6.06 7.85 8.56
CA LEU A 235 -6.63 8.08 7.23
C LEU A 235 -8.08 8.51 7.28
N HIS A 236 -8.90 7.86 8.10
CA HIS A 236 -10.30 8.26 8.26
C HIS A 236 -10.43 9.69 8.78
N SER A 237 -9.55 10.10 9.70
CA SER A 237 -9.51 11.49 10.18
C SER A 237 -9.14 12.51 9.08
N LEU A 238 -8.59 12.07 7.95
CA LEU A 238 -8.22 12.88 6.79
C LEU A 238 -9.25 12.80 5.64
N GLY A 239 -10.37 12.09 5.84
CA GLY A 239 -11.42 11.95 4.83
C GLY A 239 -11.36 10.64 4.03
N ALA A 240 -10.55 9.66 4.45
CA ALA A 240 -10.52 8.37 3.77
C ALA A 240 -11.84 7.62 3.91
N ARG A 241 -12.27 7.00 2.81
CA ARG A 241 -13.46 6.16 2.75
C ARG A 241 -13.21 4.86 2.00
N ALA A 242 -14.03 3.87 2.32
CA ALA A 242 -14.01 2.58 1.65
C ALA A 242 -14.90 2.64 0.39
N ILE A 243 -14.40 2.11 -0.72
CA ILE A 243 -15.16 1.87 -1.95
C ILE A 243 -15.09 0.39 -2.34
N PRO A 244 -16.10 -0.18 -3.02
CA PRO A 244 -16.01 -1.52 -3.58
C PRO A 244 -14.76 -1.68 -4.46
N ARG A 245 -14.13 -2.87 -4.43
CA ARG A 245 -12.98 -3.16 -5.31
C ARG A 245 -13.34 -3.01 -6.79
N SER A 246 -14.58 -3.27 -7.18
CA SER A 246 -15.08 -3.04 -8.54
C SER A 246 -14.98 -1.57 -8.95
N ASP A 247 -15.36 -0.67 -8.05
CA ASP A 247 -15.36 0.77 -8.30
C ASP A 247 -13.92 1.26 -8.41
N PHE A 248 -13.01 0.77 -7.55
CA PHE A 248 -11.59 1.02 -7.67
C PHE A 248 -11.02 0.53 -9.02
N ALA A 249 -11.39 -0.66 -9.48
CA ALA A 249 -10.97 -1.16 -10.79
C ALA A 249 -11.49 -0.29 -11.95
N ASP A 250 -12.67 0.31 -11.80
CA ASP A 250 -13.19 1.29 -12.75
C ASP A 250 -12.38 2.59 -12.76
N PHE A 251 -11.89 3.06 -11.61
CA PHE A 251 -10.95 4.19 -11.56
C PHE A 251 -9.65 3.86 -12.30
N LEU A 252 -9.06 2.68 -12.05
CA LEU A 252 -7.85 2.22 -12.73
C LEU A 252 -8.03 2.29 -14.25
N ARG A 253 -9.10 1.68 -14.77
CA ARG A 253 -9.41 1.63 -16.20
C ARG A 253 -9.58 3.02 -16.82
N LYS A 254 -10.18 3.97 -16.10
CA LYS A 254 -10.48 5.30 -16.63
C LYS A 254 -9.28 6.25 -16.56
N HIS A 255 -8.42 6.12 -15.54
CA HIS A 255 -7.50 7.17 -15.13
C HIS A 255 -6.01 6.80 -15.15
N LEU A 256 -5.63 5.51 -15.20
CA LEU A 256 -4.21 5.09 -15.19
C LEU A 256 -3.38 5.65 -16.35
N ASP A 257 -4.00 5.79 -17.53
CA ASP A 257 -3.32 6.22 -18.76
C ASP A 257 -3.73 7.64 -19.18
N GLN A 258 -4.44 8.36 -18.31
CA GLN A 258 -4.78 9.77 -18.54
C GLN A 258 -3.59 10.66 -18.20
N PRO A 259 -3.35 11.75 -18.95
CA PRO A 259 -2.29 12.68 -18.62
C PRO A 259 -2.57 13.35 -17.27
N SER A 260 -1.51 13.52 -16.49
CA SER A 260 -1.46 14.41 -15.32
C SER A 260 -0.30 15.38 -15.47
N SER A 261 -0.40 16.53 -14.82
CA SER A 261 0.57 17.60 -14.93
C SER A 261 1.36 17.70 -13.63
N GLY A 262 2.43 16.93 -13.45
CA GLY A 262 3.27 17.01 -12.26
C GLY A 262 4.75 16.90 -12.62
N PRO A 263 5.57 17.96 -12.49
CA PRO A 263 7.01 17.85 -12.73
C PRO A 263 7.71 17.03 -11.64
N TRP A 264 7.02 16.74 -10.51
CA TRP A 264 7.46 16.04 -9.28
C TRP A 264 8.71 16.57 -8.60
N VAL A 265 9.65 17.18 -9.33
CA VAL A 265 10.80 17.86 -8.77
C VAL A 265 10.42 19.30 -8.46
N SER A 266 10.43 19.67 -7.18
CA SER A 266 10.23 21.04 -6.70
C SER A 266 10.79 21.29 -5.32
#